data_AF-A0A527GK58-F1
#
_entry.id   AF-A0A527GK58-F1
#
_cell.length_a   1.000
_cell.length_b   1.000
_cell.length_c   1.000
_cell.angle_alpha   90.00
_cell.angle_beta   90.00
_cell.angle_gamma   90.00
#
_symmetry.space_group_name_H-M   'P 1'
#
loop_
_entity.id
_entity.type
_entity.pdbx_description
1 polymer ?
#
loop_
_entity_poly.entity_id
_entity_poly.type
_entity_poly.pdbx_seq_one_letter_code
_entity_poly.pdbx_strand_id
1 'polypeptide(L)' 'LTSHRGGEAWVMRRRTQGEMDQLVEAAGFEKLDQRIDQWGIFTVSVARRR' A
#
# COMPACT_ATOMS: atom_id res chain seq x y z
N LEU A 1 7.37 5.40 19.87
CA LEU A 1 7.62 5.01 18.45
C LEU A 1 8.82 4.06 18.29
N THR A 2 9.22 3.32 19.35
CA THR A 2 10.40 2.43 19.39
C THR A 2 10.08 0.95 19.13
N SER A 3 8.87 0.60 18.70
CA SER A 3 8.43 -0.80 18.59
C SER A 3 8.79 -1.51 17.28
N HIS A 4 9.47 -0.86 16.34
CA HIS A 4 9.77 -1.43 15.04
C HIS A 4 11.28 -1.44 14.76
N ARG A 5 11.77 -2.62 14.35
CA ARG A 5 13.17 -2.90 13.97
C ARG A 5 14.23 -2.39 14.93
N GLY A 6 14.03 -2.55 16.24
CA GLY A 6 15.11 -2.37 17.23
C GLY A 6 15.80 -1.00 17.23
N GLY A 7 15.09 0.08 16.86
CA GLY A 7 15.66 1.43 16.84
C GLY A 7 16.19 1.89 15.47
N GLU A 8 16.07 1.07 14.42
CA GLU A 8 16.34 1.51 13.05
C GLU A 8 15.40 2.65 12.61
N ALA A 9 15.93 3.53 11.75
CA ALA A 9 15.15 4.61 11.17
C ALA A 9 14.07 4.08 10.21
N TRP A 10 12.91 4.72 10.24
CA TRP A 10 11.83 4.41 9.30
C TRP A 10 12.16 4.93 7.91
N VAL A 11 12.06 4.06 6.91
CA VAL A 11 12.23 4.42 5.50
C VAL A 11 10.89 4.30 4.79
N MET A 12 10.31 5.44 4.45
CA MET A 12 9.15 5.51 3.56
C MET A 12 9.62 5.33 2.12
N ARG A 13 9.21 4.23 1.47
CA ARG A 13 9.50 3.97 0.05
C ARG A 13 8.34 4.46 -0.81
N ARG A 14 8.64 5.35 -1.76
CA ARG A 14 7.69 5.70 -2.83
C ARG A 14 7.41 4.45 -3.67
N ARG A 15 6.13 4.22 -3.95
CA ARG A 15 5.65 3.20 -4.88
C ARG A 15 4.66 3.82 -5.84
N THR A 16 4.68 3.36 -7.07
CA THR A 16 3.65 3.63 -8.07
C THR A 16 2.39 2.81 -7.76
N GLN A 17 1.25 3.17 -8.35
CA GLN A 17 0.03 2.38 -8.20
C GLN A 17 0.17 0.99 -8.83
N GLY A 18 0.91 0.85 -9.94
CA GLY A 18 1.18 -0.44 -10.55
C GLY A 18 1.98 -1.39 -9.65
N GLU A 19 3.00 -0.88 -8.94
CA GLU A 19 3.73 -1.68 -7.94
C GLU A 19 2.82 -2.06 -6.76
N MET A 20 1.92 -1.16 -6.35
CA MET A 20 0.96 -1.48 -5.28
C MET A 20 0.03 -2.61 -5.71
N ASP A 21 -0.44 -2.59 -6.97
CA ASP A 21 -1.36 -3.60 -7.50
C ASP A 21 -0.72 -4.97 -7.59
N GLN A 22 0.55 -5.03 -8.02
CA GLN A 22 1.33 -6.27 -8.00
C GLN A 22 1.48 -6.84 -6.59
N LEU A 23 1.66 -5.99 -5.58
CA LEU A 23 1.74 -6.44 -4.18
C LEU A 23 0.39 -6.94 -3.65
N VAL A 24 -0.72 -6.32 -4.04
CA VAL A 24 -2.07 -6.80 -3.70
C VAL A 24 -2.32 -8.19 -4.30
N GLU A 25 -1.98 -8.37 -5.58
CA GLU A 25 -2.10 -9.67 -6.26
C GLU A 25 -1.19 -10.73 -5.62
N ALA A 26 0.09 -10.40 -5.39
CA ALA A 26 1.05 -11.31 -4.76
C ALA A 26 0.64 -11.73 -3.34
N ALA A 27 -0.13 -10.89 -2.64
CA ALA A 27 -0.71 -11.22 -1.34
C ALA A 27 -1.97 -12.11 -1.43
N GLY A 28 -2.43 -12.49 -2.64
CA GLY A 28 -3.57 -13.37 -2.86
C GLY A 28 -4.92 -12.66 -2.90
N PHE A 29 -4.93 -11.34 -3.09
CA PHE A 29 -6.15 -10.54 -3.17
C PHE A 29 -6.47 -10.14 -4.60
N GLU A 30 -7.76 -9.99 -4.90
CA GLU A 30 -8.25 -9.36 -6.12
C GLU A 30 -8.59 -7.89 -5.81
N LYS A 31 -7.93 -6.95 -6.48
CA LYS A 31 -8.26 -5.52 -6.33
C LYS A 31 -9.60 -5.22 -7.00
N LEU A 32 -10.50 -4.57 -6.27
CA LEU A 32 -11.85 -4.24 -6.72
C LEU A 32 -12.00 -2.76 -7.09
N ASP A 33 -11.40 -1.87 -6.29
CA ASP A 33 -11.56 -0.42 -6.46
C ASP A 33 -10.33 0.31 -5.91
N GLN A 34 -10.16 1.57 -6.32
CA GLN A 34 -9.15 2.48 -5.81
C GLN A 34 -9.74 3.88 -5.62
N ARG A 35 -9.52 4.46 -4.45
CA ARG A 35 -9.92 5.83 -4.15
C ARG A 35 -8.67 6.67 -3.93
N ILE A 36 -8.68 7.86 -4.51
CA ILE A 36 -7.63 8.85 -4.34
C ILE A 36 -8.30 10.11 -3.76
N ASP A 37 -7.64 10.76 -2.82
CA ASP A 37 -8.09 12.07 -2.38
C ASP A 37 -7.92 13.12 -3.50
N GLN A 38 -8.56 14.28 -3.34
CA GLN A 38 -8.57 15.33 -4.35
C GLN A 38 -7.20 15.97 -4.66
N TRP A 39 -6.20 15.79 -3.79
CA TRP A 39 -4.84 16.30 -3.96
C TRP A 39 -3.84 15.21 -4.40
N GLY A 40 -4.27 13.94 -4.50
CA GLY A 40 -3.41 12.84 -4.95
C GLY A 40 -2.35 12.41 -3.94
N ILE A 41 -2.51 12.74 -2.65
CA ILE A 41 -1.54 12.46 -1.57
C ILE A 41 -1.75 11.05 -1.00
N PHE A 42 -3.01 10.63 -0.91
CA PHE A 42 -3.46 9.38 -0.32
C PHE A 42 -4.25 8.57 -1.33
N THR A 43 -3.84 7.31 -1.47
CA THR A 43 -4.54 6.31 -2.27
C THR A 43 -4.91 5.12 -1.39
N VAL A 44 -6.16 4.68 -1.49
CA VAL A 44 -6.69 3.50 -0.80
C VAL A 44 -7.18 2.51 -1.84
N SER A 45 -6.67 1.28 -1.78
CA SER A 45 -7.18 0.16 -2.59
C SER A 45 -8.16 -0.67 -1.78
N VAL A 46 -9.32 -0.98 -2.37
CA VAL A 46 -10.26 -1.98 -1.85
C VAL A 46 -9.97 -3.29 -2.58
N ALA A 47 -9.73 -4.36 -1.84
CA ALA A 47 -9.45 -5.67 -2.40
C ALA A 47 -10.20 -6.76 -1.63
N ARG A 48 -10.52 -7.84 -2.33
CA ARG A 48 -11.21 -9.00 -1.78
C ARG A 48 -10.25 -10.18 -1.73
N ARG A 49 -10.25 -10.89 -0.61
CA ARG A 49 -9.54 -12.17 -0.50
C ARG A 49 -10.26 -13.20 -1.36
N ARG A 50 -9.51 -13.90 -2.22
CA ARG A 50 -10.06 -15.04 -2.97
C ARG A 50 -10.50 -16.16 -2.04
#